data_AF-A0A6J6UQM5-F1
#
_entry.id   AF-A0A6J6UQM5-F1
#
_cell.length_a   1.000
_cell.length_b   1.000
_cell.length_c   1.000
_cell.angle_alpha   90.00
_cell.angle_beta   90.00
_cell.angle_gamma   90.00
#
_symmetry.space_group_name_H-M   'P 1'
#
loop_
_entity.id
_entity.type
_entity.pdbx_description
1 polymer ?
#
loop_
_entity_poly.entity_id
_entity_poly.type
_entity_poly.pdbx_seq_one_letter_code
_entity_poly.pdbx_strand_id
1 'polypeptide(L)'
;MSPSPDSLRDLLEREAEQAPHVVVPADTWQRGRRRRRTKAGAVIVAAAAVVAGVLVGPGLLPDADRSVSPAGPGAGLGLPDHLHAPPERMSDQDTETGEWVRDEVRSDLAVGPAAAAWVTPGGLPVVVDAETGEHHLLDLPDVVSANLLARSRYGSDWQPLALSSDGRELAYGYARITEDDAFSGVRVVDLVTGDLVWDRPLTSSEPVAVSQVSWSRSGAWIAWRGDRPREWTPSSIGGSTPVAGTLNTELAGLGAELEVAGGGAVAMSDEGLGLALTAGRVTTLGSCLPGGRGSSFCVPGTPRWQVDVDQVAPGAVFSPDGSTLALSTYDGYDLVTLELGDRRPTVGAEGMPGDRPWQVSALGWIDDEHVLVLRDDDEGSDGTLSIVPVDAEAGASVDVGSVDSAVGRPSIAIDLVTLDRPTVERPDPDWPWSEERWVATVGGGVLAGLLLLAVGLEVRRRRAVDRQRGDSVAT
;
A
#
# COMPACT_ATOMS: atom_id res chain seq x y z
N MET A 1 -49.10 -16.81 -3.11
CA MET A 1 -49.88 -16.55 -4.34
C MET A 1 -48.90 -15.99 -5.36
N SER A 2 -48.39 -16.85 -6.23
CA SER A 2 -47.48 -16.46 -7.31
C SER A 2 -48.31 -16.01 -8.52
N PRO A 3 -48.02 -14.87 -9.15
CA PRO A 3 -48.77 -14.43 -10.32
C PRO A 3 -48.55 -15.40 -11.50
N SER A 4 -49.64 -15.77 -12.17
CA SER A 4 -49.62 -16.71 -13.30
C SER A 4 -48.81 -16.13 -14.47
N PRO A 5 -47.93 -16.91 -15.13
CA PRO A 5 -47.16 -16.48 -16.30
C PRO A 5 -48.01 -15.98 -17.49
N ASP A 6 -49.31 -16.26 -17.50
CA ASP A 6 -50.25 -15.76 -18.50
C ASP A 6 -50.42 -14.22 -18.44
N SER A 7 -50.18 -13.61 -17.27
CA SER A 7 -50.32 -12.17 -17.06
C SER A 7 -49.36 -11.33 -17.89
N LEU A 8 -48.17 -11.85 -18.20
CA LEU A 8 -47.13 -11.07 -18.89
C LEU A 8 -47.32 -11.13 -20.41
N ARG A 9 -47.80 -12.27 -20.91
CA ARG A 9 -48.10 -12.48 -22.32
C ARG A 9 -49.24 -11.57 -22.78
N ASP A 10 -50.33 -11.54 -22.01
CA ASP A 10 -51.49 -10.69 -22.33
C ASP A 10 -51.16 -9.20 -22.29
N LEU A 11 -50.19 -8.80 -21.46
CA LEU A 11 -49.75 -7.41 -21.34
C LEU A 11 -48.87 -7.00 -22.53
N LEU A 12 -47.98 -7.91 -22.98
CA LEU A 12 -47.15 -7.70 -24.17
C LEU A 12 -47.98 -7.70 -25.46
N GLU A 13 -48.99 -8.55 -25.55
CA GLU A 13 -49.88 -8.64 -26.72
C GLU A 13 -50.74 -7.36 -26.83
N ARG A 14 -51.19 -6.82 -25.69
CA ARG A 14 -51.92 -5.55 -25.62
C ARG A 14 -51.06 -4.33 -26.00
N GLU A 15 -49.79 -4.31 -25.60
CA GLU A 15 -48.84 -3.26 -26.00
C GLU A 15 -48.48 -3.37 -27.49
N ALA A 16 -48.29 -4.58 -28.01
CA ALA A 16 -48.02 -4.80 -29.42
C ALA A 16 -49.18 -4.32 -30.34
N GLU A 17 -50.43 -4.45 -29.89
CA GLU A 17 -51.60 -3.94 -30.61
C GLU A 17 -51.72 -2.41 -30.58
N GLN A 18 -51.16 -1.73 -29.57
CA GLN A 18 -51.19 -0.27 -29.44
C GLN A 18 -49.98 0.42 -30.07
N ALA A 19 -48.95 -0.32 -30.47
CA ALA A 19 -47.76 0.24 -31.09
C ALA A 19 -48.08 0.81 -32.50
N PRO A 20 -47.72 2.06 -32.80
CA PRO A 20 -47.99 2.68 -34.10
C PRO A 20 -47.22 1.97 -35.23
N HIS A 21 -47.91 1.70 -36.35
CA HIS A 21 -47.29 1.10 -37.53
C HIS A 21 -46.22 2.02 -38.14
N VAL A 22 -44.95 1.64 -38.02
CA VAL A 22 -43.83 2.32 -38.66
C VAL A 22 -43.85 2.00 -40.16
N VAL A 23 -44.26 2.97 -40.98
CA VAL A 23 -44.15 2.88 -42.44
C VAL A 23 -42.68 3.11 -42.82
N VAL A 24 -41.95 2.02 -43.05
CA VAL A 24 -40.57 2.07 -43.55
C VAL A 24 -40.60 2.34 -45.06
N PRO A 25 -39.97 3.41 -45.56
CA PRO A 25 -39.87 3.68 -46.99
C PRO A 25 -39.22 2.51 -47.74
N ALA A 26 -39.83 2.06 -48.85
CA ALA A 26 -39.41 0.86 -49.59
C ALA A 26 -37.96 0.93 -50.14
N ASP A 27 -37.37 2.11 -50.21
CA ASP A 27 -36.00 2.35 -50.69
C ASP A 27 -34.93 2.24 -49.60
N THR A 28 -35.33 2.08 -48.32
CA THR A 28 -34.43 1.94 -47.17
C THR A 28 -33.47 0.77 -47.37
N TRP A 29 -33.94 -0.31 -48.00
CA TRP A 29 -33.12 -1.50 -48.24
C TRP A 29 -32.13 -1.33 -49.40
N GLN A 30 -32.48 -0.57 -50.44
CA GLN A 30 -31.55 -0.22 -51.51
C GLN A 30 -30.48 0.79 -51.07
N ARG A 31 -30.83 1.74 -50.20
CA ARG A 31 -29.87 2.68 -49.58
C ARG A 31 -28.85 1.94 -48.69
N GLY A 32 -29.28 0.91 -47.97
CA GLY A 32 -28.39 0.02 -47.20
C GLY A 32 -27.38 -0.74 -48.07
N ARG A 33 -27.78 -1.20 -49.25
CA ARG A 33 -26.91 -1.98 -50.16
C ARG A 33 -25.85 -1.12 -50.87
N ARG A 34 -26.18 0.13 -51.26
CA ARG A 34 -25.22 1.06 -51.89
C ARG A 34 -24.08 1.47 -50.94
N ARG A 35 -24.34 1.60 -49.64
CA ARG A 35 -23.31 1.91 -48.62
C ARG A 35 -22.34 0.77 -48.32
N ARG A 36 -22.65 -0.49 -48.68
CA ARG A 36 -21.72 -1.63 -48.49
C ARG A 36 -20.66 -1.75 -49.59
N ARG A 37 -20.92 -1.27 -50.82
CA ARG A 37 -19.93 -1.35 -51.91
C ARG A 37 -18.78 -0.35 -51.77
N THR A 38 -18.99 0.78 -51.08
CA THR A 38 -17.93 1.76 -50.76
C THR A 38 -17.08 1.38 -49.53
N LYS A 39 -17.43 0.31 -48.79
CA LYS A 39 -16.71 -0.09 -47.57
C LYS A 39 -15.62 -1.15 -47.77
N ALA A 40 -15.44 -1.70 -48.97
CA ALA A 40 -14.30 -2.59 -49.25
C ALA A 40 -12.93 -1.86 -49.21
N GLY A 41 -12.91 -0.53 -49.36
CA GLY A 41 -11.71 0.29 -49.17
C GLY A 41 -11.51 0.80 -47.74
N ALA A 42 -12.51 0.70 -46.86
CA ALA A 42 -12.49 1.26 -45.51
C ALA A 42 -11.99 0.29 -44.43
N VAL A 43 -11.83 -1.00 -44.75
CA VAL A 43 -11.35 -2.02 -43.81
C VAL A 43 -9.88 -1.81 -43.42
N ILE A 44 -9.08 -1.17 -44.29
CA ILE A 44 -7.66 -0.88 -44.00
C ILE A 44 -7.51 0.29 -42.99
N VAL A 45 -8.47 1.23 -42.95
CA VAL A 45 -8.44 2.37 -42.01
C VAL A 45 -9.01 1.99 -40.64
N ALA A 46 -9.99 1.08 -40.59
CA ALA A 46 -10.57 0.61 -39.33
C ALA A 46 -9.57 -0.20 -38.46
N ALA A 47 -8.65 -0.94 -39.08
CA ALA A 47 -7.61 -1.66 -38.34
C ALA A 47 -6.60 -0.72 -37.64
N ALA A 48 -6.31 0.45 -38.22
CA ALA A 48 -5.47 1.46 -37.58
C ALA A 48 -6.19 2.17 -36.41
N ALA A 49 -7.51 2.35 -36.50
CA ALA A 49 -8.31 2.97 -35.44
C ALA A 49 -8.49 2.08 -34.20
N VAL A 50 -8.49 0.75 -34.37
CA VAL A 50 -8.55 -0.19 -33.23
C VAL A 50 -7.22 -0.24 -32.47
N VAL A 51 -6.08 -0.05 -33.16
CA VAL A 51 -4.77 0.08 -32.49
C VAL A 51 -4.61 1.44 -31.81
N ALA A 52 -5.20 2.51 -32.34
CA ALA A 52 -5.20 3.84 -31.71
C ALA A 52 -6.18 3.96 -30.53
N GLY A 53 -7.29 3.20 -30.54
CA GLY A 53 -8.33 3.25 -29.50
C GLY A 53 -7.95 2.54 -28.18
N VAL A 54 -6.88 1.75 -28.16
CA VAL A 54 -6.36 1.10 -26.94
C VAL A 54 -5.43 2.05 -26.15
N LEU A 55 -5.08 3.23 -26.71
CA LEU A 55 -4.17 4.21 -26.10
C LEU A 55 -4.87 5.40 -25.39
N VAL A 56 -6.20 5.43 -25.31
CA VAL A 56 -6.94 6.51 -24.63
C VAL A 56 -7.81 5.88 -23.55
N GLY A 57 -7.34 5.94 -22.30
CA GLY A 57 -7.92 5.31 -21.12
C GLY A 57 -9.29 5.85 -20.69
N PRO A 58 -9.94 5.16 -19.73
CA PRO A 58 -11.24 5.55 -19.19
C PRO A 58 -11.04 6.60 -18.10
N GLY A 59 -11.37 7.87 -18.37
CA GLY A 59 -11.12 8.95 -17.40
C GLY A 59 -12.13 10.08 -17.47
N LEU A 60 -13.43 9.77 -17.50
CA LEU A 60 -14.48 10.79 -17.41
C LEU A 60 -15.69 10.27 -16.61
N LEU A 61 -15.52 10.23 -15.28
CA LEU A 61 -16.64 10.40 -14.34
C LEU A 61 -16.34 11.65 -13.48
N PRO A 62 -17.32 12.54 -13.27
CA PRO A 62 -17.16 13.69 -12.41
C PRO A 62 -17.47 13.29 -10.97
N ASP A 63 -16.44 13.02 -10.17
CA ASP A 63 -16.57 13.04 -8.71
C ASP A 63 -16.33 14.46 -8.20
N ALA A 64 -17.37 14.99 -7.56
CA ALA A 64 -17.35 16.25 -6.85
C ALA A 64 -17.21 15.93 -5.37
N ASP A 65 -15.99 15.68 -4.92
CA ASP A 65 -15.65 15.74 -3.50
C ASP A 65 -14.34 16.51 -3.32
N ARG A 66 -14.18 17.07 -2.12
CA ARG A 66 -13.22 18.13 -1.76
C ARG A 66 -11.77 17.62 -1.72
N SER A 67 -11.26 17.12 -2.85
CA SER A 67 -9.84 16.86 -3.01
C SER A 67 -9.08 18.17 -3.11
N VAL A 68 -8.03 18.32 -2.30
CA VAL A 68 -7.03 19.34 -2.58
C VAL A 68 -6.20 18.78 -3.73
N SER A 69 -6.11 19.53 -4.83
CA SER A 69 -5.24 19.14 -5.93
C SER A 69 -3.81 19.01 -5.40
N PRO A 70 -3.08 17.93 -5.77
CA PRO A 70 -1.68 17.79 -5.44
C PRO A 70 -0.93 19.08 -5.78
N ALA A 71 0.12 19.40 -5.02
CA ALA A 71 1.05 20.41 -5.49
C ALA A 71 1.59 19.91 -6.84
N GLY A 72 1.24 20.61 -7.94
CA GLY A 72 1.66 20.22 -9.29
C GLY A 72 3.18 20.01 -9.38
N PRO A 73 3.68 19.32 -10.41
CA PRO A 73 4.98 18.63 -10.42
C PRO A 73 6.07 19.44 -9.72
N GLY A 74 6.27 19.12 -8.45
CA GLY A 74 7.01 19.94 -7.52
C GLY A 74 8.45 19.46 -7.40
N ALA A 75 9.41 20.34 -7.66
CA ALA A 75 10.78 20.11 -7.25
C ALA A 75 10.88 20.11 -5.71
N GLY A 76 11.63 19.17 -5.14
CA GLY A 76 11.87 19.04 -3.70
C GLY A 76 11.29 17.76 -3.11
N LEU A 77 11.68 17.45 -1.86
CA LEU A 77 11.23 16.27 -1.12
C LEU A 77 9.73 16.38 -0.77
N GLY A 78 9.02 15.26 -0.79
CA GLY A 78 7.61 15.19 -0.38
C GLY A 78 7.04 13.78 -0.50
N LEU A 79 5.91 13.55 0.16
CA LEU A 79 5.13 12.32 0.04
C LEU A 79 4.41 12.26 -1.32
N PRO A 80 4.59 11.22 -2.14
CA PRO A 80 3.80 11.06 -3.36
C PRO A 80 2.30 11.07 -3.08
N ASP A 81 1.52 11.66 -3.97
CA ASP A 81 0.06 11.65 -3.93
C ASP A 81 -0.55 10.28 -4.23
N HIS A 82 0.21 9.36 -4.83
CA HIS A 82 -0.17 7.96 -5.00
C HIS A 82 0.97 7.02 -4.59
N LEU A 83 0.70 6.12 -3.65
CA LEU A 83 1.59 4.99 -3.33
C LEU A 83 1.16 3.75 -4.10
N HIS A 84 2.03 3.29 -5.01
CA HIS A 84 1.72 2.18 -5.91
C HIS A 84 2.27 0.86 -5.38
N ALA A 85 1.44 -0.18 -5.39
CA ALA A 85 1.92 -1.51 -5.05
C ALA A 85 2.75 -2.08 -6.22
N PRO A 86 3.93 -2.65 -5.96
CA PRO A 86 4.61 -3.42 -7.00
C PRO A 86 3.76 -4.66 -7.35
N PRO A 87 3.77 -5.09 -8.63
CA PRO A 87 3.12 -6.34 -9.01
C PRO A 87 3.60 -7.51 -8.14
N GLU A 88 2.70 -8.41 -7.74
CA GLU A 88 3.02 -9.51 -6.81
C GLU A 88 4.27 -10.31 -7.22
N ARG A 89 4.44 -10.56 -8.52
CA ARG A 89 5.60 -11.24 -9.13
C ARG A 89 6.96 -10.60 -8.81
N MET A 90 6.97 -9.35 -8.34
CA MET A 90 8.19 -8.67 -7.91
C MET A 90 8.72 -9.24 -6.59
N SER A 91 7.85 -9.87 -5.80
CA SER A 91 8.16 -10.48 -4.49
C SER A 91 8.34 -12.00 -4.58
N ASP A 92 8.52 -12.55 -5.78
CA ASP A 92 8.80 -13.98 -5.95
C ASP A 92 10.17 -14.32 -5.35
N GLN A 93 10.21 -15.35 -4.51
CA GLN A 93 11.44 -15.91 -3.94
C GLN A 93 11.73 -17.28 -4.53
N ASP A 94 13.01 -17.58 -4.72
CA ASP A 94 13.47 -18.91 -5.07
C ASP A 94 13.24 -19.85 -3.87
N THR A 95 12.53 -20.94 -4.11
CA THR A 95 12.09 -21.84 -3.04
C THR A 95 13.23 -22.63 -2.38
N GLU A 96 14.39 -22.74 -3.03
CA GLU A 96 15.54 -23.49 -2.52
C GLU A 96 16.48 -22.58 -1.71
N THR A 97 16.71 -21.36 -2.18
CA THR A 97 17.67 -20.41 -1.62
C THR A 97 17.02 -19.36 -0.72
N GLY A 98 15.73 -19.06 -0.92
CA GLY A 98 15.02 -17.96 -0.27
C GLY A 98 15.36 -16.57 -0.83
N GLU A 99 16.23 -16.50 -1.84
CA GLU A 99 16.62 -15.24 -2.49
C GLU A 99 15.50 -14.71 -3.38
N TRP A 100 15.45 -13.39 -3.57
CA TRP A 100 14.50 -12.76 -4.49
C TRP A 100 14.86 -13.11 -5.94
N VAL A 101 13.86 -13.48 -6.75
CA VAL A 101 14.06 -13.94 -8.14
C VAL A 101 14.34 -12.78 -9.10
N ARG A 102 14.00 -11.55 -8.72
CA ARG A 102 13.96 -10.39 -9.61
C ARG A 102 15.21 -9.53 -9.48
N ASP A 103 15.84 -9.25 -10.61
CA ASP A 103 17.05 -8.39 -10.69
C ASP A 103 16.77 -6.94 -10.27
N GLU A 104 15.51 -6.51 -10.26
CA GLU A 104 15.11 -5.19 -9.79
C GLU A 104 15.21 -5.05 -8.26
N VAL A 105 15.28 -6.16 -7.52
CA VAL A 105 15.53 -6.14 -6.08
C VAL A 105 17.00 -5.87 -5.85
N ARG A 106 17.31 -4.75 -5.17
CA ARG A 106 18.68 -4.28 -4.97
C ARG A 106 19.13 -4.48 -3.53
N SER A 107 20.38 -4.90 -3.38
CA SER A 107 21.09 -4.90 -2.10
C SER A 107 21.85 -3.58 -1.84
N ASP A 108 21.88 -2.68 -2.83
CA ASP A 108 22.30 -1.30 -2.63
C ASP A 108 21.17 -0.52 -1.96
N LEU A 109 21.41 -0.13 -0.70
CA LEU A 109 20.43 0.52 0.15
C LEU A 109 20.49 2.05 0.09
N ALA A 110 21.42 2.62 -0.70
CA ALA A 110 21.62 4.06 -0.84
C ALA A 110 20.59 4.68 -1.83
N VAL A 111 19.33 4.73 -1.42
CA VAL A 111 18.20 5.23 -2.22
C VAL A 111 17.87 6.72 -2.00
N GLY A 112 18.56 7.38 -1.07
CA GLY A 112 18.24 8.76 -0.67
C GLY A 112 17.16 8.84 0.41
N PRO A 113 16.71 10.06 0.78
CA PRO A 113 15.61 10.23 1.71
C PRO A 113 14.32 9.60 1.16
N ALA A 114 13.66 8.77 1.96
CA ALA A 114 12.42 8.11 1.60
C ALA A 114 11.19 8.85 2.12
N ALA A 115 10.12 8.85 1.36
CA ALA A 115 8.83 9.37 1.79
C ALA A 115 7.94 8.32 2.44
N ALA A 116 8.00 7.08 1.93
CA ALA A 116 7.18 5.98 2.41
C ALA A 116 7.96 4.66 2.34
N ALA A 117 7.63 3.73 3.23
CA ALA A 117 8.14 2.36 3.18
C ALA A 117 7.08 1.37 3.65
N TRP A 118 7.06 0.18 3.05
CA TRP A 118 6.19 -0.92 3.45
C TRP A 118 6.81 -2.27 3.05
N VAL A 119 6.14 -3.33 3.46
CA VAL A 119 6.42 -4.70 3.04
C VAL A 119 5.26 -5.19 2.19
N THR A 120 5.55 -5.78 1.03
CA THR A 120 4.52 -6.40 0.17
C THR A 120 3.92 -7.62 0.85
N PRO A 121 2.75 -8.13 0.39
CA PRO A 121 2.23 -9.42 0.86
C PRO A 121 3.22 -10.60 0.68
N GLY A 122 4.14 -10.48 -0.28
CA GLY A 122 5.23 -11.43 -0.51
C GLY A 122 6.46 -11.20 0.39
N GLY A 123 6.42 -10.28 1.35
CA GLY A 123 7.48 -10.04 2.32
C GLY A 123 8.62 -9.14 1.82
N LEU A 124 8.51 -8.56 0.62
CA LEU A 124 9.54 -7.73 0.02
C LEU A 124 9.46 -6.29 0.56
N PRO A 125 10.52 -5.74 1.16
CA PRO A 125 10.58 -4.33 1.53
C PRO A 125 10.58 -3.41 0.30
N VAL A 126 9.74 -2.38 0.34
CA VAL A 126 9.64 -1.32 -0.66
C VAL A 126 9.87 0.02 0.03
N VAL A 127 10.67 0.87 -0.60
CA VAL A 127 10.95 2.24 -0.15
C VAL A 127 10.71 3.19 -1.32
N VAL A 128 10.04 4.31 -1.08
CA VAL A 128 9.76 5.31 -2.12
C VAL A 128 10.60 6.54 -1.88
N ASP A 129 11.42 6.89 -2.87
CA ASP A 129 12.27 8.09 -2.86
C ASP A 129 11.41 9.36 -2.76
N ALA A 130 11.73 10.23 -1.79
CA ALA A 130 10.99 11.46 -1.53
C ALA A 130 11.20 12.54 -2.60
N GLU A 131 12.34 12.57 -3.28
CA GLU A 131 12.66 13.51 -4.35
C GLU A 131 12.04 13.09 -5.68
N THR A 132 12.11 11.81 -6.02
CA THR A 132 11.77 11.32 -7.37
C THR A 132 10.45 10.55 -7.43
N GLY A 133 9.99 9.96 -6.32
CA GLY A 133 8.89 8.99 -6.31
C GLY A 133 9.28 7.60 -6.85
N GLU A 134 10.56 7.36 -7.15
CA GLU A 134 11.04 6.04 -7.57
C GLU A 134 10.80 5.03 -6.45
N HIS A 135 10.26 3.87 -6.81
CA HIS A 135 10.02 2.77 -5.89
C HIS A 135 11.23 1.82 -5.92
N HIS A 136 11.90 1.70 -4.79
CA HIS A 136 13.06 0.84 -4.60
C HIS A 136 12.64 -0.46 -3.89
N LEU A 137 12.91 -1.59 -4.54
CA LEU A 137 12.72 -2.92 -3.98
C LEU A 137 14.02 -3.34 -3.30
N LEU A 138 14.00 -3.52 -1.98
CA LEU A 138 15.23 -3.67 -1.19
C LEU A 138 15.42 -5.11 -0.69
N ASP A 139 16.58 -5.68 -0.97
CA ASP A 139 17.07 -6.89 -0.33
C ASP A 139 17.74 -6.53 1.01
N LEU A 140 16.91 -6.38 2.05
CA LEU A 140 17.38 -6.06 3.39
C LEU A 140 18.00 -7.29 4.07
N PRO A 141 19.24 -7.21 4.60
CA PRO A 141 19.91 -8.35 5.21
C PRO A 141 19.11 -9.00 6.34
N ASP A 142 18.84 -10.29 6.21
CA ASP A 142 18.09 -11.14 7.16
C ASP A 142 16.70 -10.59 7.54
N VAL A 143 16.06 -9.77 6.71
CA VAL A 143 14.77 -9.15 7.06
C VAL A 143 13.72 -10.20 7.41
N VAL A 144 13.03 -9.99 8.55
CA VAL A 144 12.11 -11.00 9.09
C VAL A 144 10.94 -11.27 8.14
N SER A 145 10.54 -10.27 7.34
CA SER A 145 9.46 -10.39 6.34
C SER A 145 9.77 -11.38 5.21
N ALA A 146 11.05 -11.61 4.90
CA ALA A 146 11.47 -12.59 3.91
C ALA A 146 11.33 -14.04 4.42
N ASN A 147 11.14 -14.25 5.73
CA ASN A 147 10.95 -15.57 6.30
C ASN A 147 9.51 -16.06 6.06
N LEU A 148 9.34 -17.07 5.21
CA LEU A 148 8.02 -17.62 4.83
C LEU A 148 7.16 -18.05 6.03
N LEU A 149 7.78 -18.68 7.05
CA LEU A 149 7.05 -19.16 8.22
C LEU A 149 6.52 -18.00 9.06
N ALA A 150 7.36 -16.99 9.33
CA ALA A 150 6.91 -15.79 10.03
C ALA A 150 5.83 -15.04 9.23
N ARG A 151 5.99 -14.92 7.91
CA ARG A 151 5.01 -14.28 7.02
C ARG A 151 3.65 -14.97 7.06
N SER A 152 3.64 -16.30 6.98
CA SER A 152 2.41 -17.09 7.06
C SER A 152 1.65 -16.91 8.38
N ARG A 153 2.34 -16.50 9.44
CA ARG A 153 1.76 -16.26 10.77
C ARG A 153 1.08 -14.91 10.90
N TYR A 154 1.67 -13.85 10.33
CA TYR A 154 1.22 -12.47 10.52
C TYR A 154 0.27 -11.97 9.43
N GLY A 155 0.23 -12.61 8.26
CA GLY A 155 -0.68 -12.22 7.17
C GLY A 155 -0.12 -11.13 6.26
N SER A 156 -0.98 -10.59 5.38
CA SER A 156 -0.62 -9.61 4.35
C SER A 156 -0.25 -8.24 4.89
N ASP A 157 -0.79 -7.84 6.04
CA ASP A 157 -0.67 -6.47 6.57
C ASP A 157 0.51 -6.35 7.55
N TRP A 158 1.42 -7.31 7.50
CA TRP A 158 2.56 -7.40 8.39
C TRP A 158 3.64 -6.39 8.00
N GLN A 159 3.87 -5.42 8.88
CA GLN A 159 4.81 -4.31 8.66
C GLN A 159 5.92 -4.29 9.73
N PRO A 160 6.93 -5.18 9.64
CA PRO A 160 8.04 -5.24 10.60
C PRO A 160 9.13 -4.18 10.33
N LEU A 161 8.78 -3.03 9.75
CA LEU A 161 9.69 -1.93 9.46
C LEU A 161 9.04 -0.56 9.72
N ALA A 162 9.87 0.47 9.87
CA ALA A 162 9.44 1.85 9.97
C ALA A 162 10.54 2.83 9.54
N LEU A 163 10.14 3.91 8.87
CA LEU A 163 10.99 5.06 8.54
C LEU A 163 11.11 6.02 9.73
N SER A 164 12.27 6.64 9.87
CA SER A 164 12.42 7.85 10.67
C SER A 164 11.52 8.98 10.13
N SER A 165 11.20 9.96 10.96
CA SER A 165 10.29 11.05 10.57
C SER A 165 10.80 11.87 9.38
N ASP A 166 12.13 11.96 9.22
CA ASP A 166 12.81 12.65 8.13
C ASP A 166 13.10 11.76 6.90
N GLY A 167 12.76 10.47 6.99
CA GLY A 167 12.91 9.52 5.89
C GLY A 167 14.34 9.07 5.62
N ARG A 168 15.32 9.44 6.46
CA ARG A 168 16.73 9.12 6.22
C ARG A 168 17.13 7.74 6.71
N GLU A 169 16.42 7.20 7.70
CA GLU A 169 16.73 5.92 8.32
C GLU A 169 15.55 4.96 8.21
N LEU A 170 15.85 3.68 7.97
CA LEU A 170 14.87 2.60 7.98
C LEU A 170 15.22 1.61 9.10
N ALA A 171 14.34 1.50 10.08
CA ALA A 171 14.40 0.44 11.08
C ALA A 171 13.61 -0.78 10.61
N TYR A 172 14.16 -1.97 10.80
CA TYR A 172 13.47 -3.21 10.45
C TYR A 172 13.81 -4.36 11.39
N GLY A 173 12.85 -5.26 11.57
CA GLY A 173 13.04 -6.53 12.26
C GLY A 173 13.85 -7.50 11.39
N TYR A 174 14.83 -8.17 11.97
CA TYR A 174 15.61 -9.20 11.29
C TYR A 174 15.54 -10.52 12.05
N ALA A 175 15.64 -11.64 11.32
CA ALA A 175 15.74 -12.97 11.89
C ALA A 175 16.60 -13.89 11.01
N ARG A 176 17.57 -14.56 11.63
CA ARG A 176 18.37 -15.61 11.02
C ARG A 176 18.11 -16.91 11.77
N ILE A 177 17.42 -17.84 11.11
CA ILE A 177 17.00 -19.10 11.69
C ILE A 177 17.70 -20.24 10.96
N THR A 178 18.48 -21.02 11.70
CA THR A 178 19.20 -22.20 11.21
C THR A 178 18.83 -23.41 12.07
N GLU A 179 19.32 -24.60 11.70
CA GLU A 179 19.10 -25.82 12.51
C GLU A 179 19.76 -25.72 13.91
N ASP A 180 20.89 -25.02 14.01
CA ASP A 180 21.71 -24.97 15.22
C ASP A 180 21.50 -23.69 16.04
N ASP A 181 21.18 -22.58 15.37
CA ASP A 181 21.07 -21.26 15.98
C ASP A 181 19.87 -20.45 15.45
N ALA A 182 19.29 -19.63 16.32
CA ALA A 182 18.27 -18.65 15.97
C ALA A 182 18.62 -17.28 16.56
N PHE A 183 18.78 -16.29 15.68
CA PHE A 183 19.09 -14.91 16.05
C PHE A 183 18.01 -13.98 15.50
N SER A 184 17.65 -12.96 16.26
CA SER A 184 16.70 -11.95 15.82
C SER A 184 16.96 -10.63 16.49
N GLY A 185 16.56 -9.55 15.84
CA GLY A 185 16.50 -8.26 16.50
C GLY A 185 16.00 -7.14 15.61
N VAL A 186 16.50 -5.94 15.86
CA VAL A 186 16.21 -4.75 15.06
C VAL A 186 17.52 -4.21 14.47
N ARG A 187 17.46 -3.81 13.21
CA ARG A 187 18.54 -3.13 12.49
C ARG A 187 18.05 -1.77 12.02
N VAL A 188 18.99 -0.84 11.88
CA VAL A 188 18.75 0.48 11.27
C VAL A 188 19.77 0.71 10.16
N VAL A 189 19.27 1.07 8.98
CA VAL A 189 20.10 1.45 7.81
C VAL A 189 19.87 2.92 7.49
N ASP A 190 20.94 3.62 7.13
CA ASP A 190 20.89 4.98 6.58
C ASP A 190 20.64 4.84 5.07
N LEU A 191 19.49 5.32 4.61
CA LEU A 191 19.05 5.20 3.23
C LEU A 191 19.79 6.15 2.28
N VAL A 192 20.51 7.15 2.80
CA VAL A 192 21.30 8.08 1.96
C VAL A 192 22.66 7.49 1.62
N THR A 193 23.26 6.75 2.54
CA THR A 193 24.59 6.14 2.40
C THR A 193 24.52 4.65 2.05
N GLY A 194 23.41 4.00 2.39
CA GLY A 194 23.24 2.55 2.31
C GLY A 194 23.91 1.79 3.46
N ASP A 195 24.50 2.50 4.43
CA ASP A 195 25.25 1.89 5.52
C ASP A 195 24.34 1.42 6.66
N LEU A 196 24.73 0.31 7.30
CA LEU A 196 24.11 -0.15 8.54
C LEU A 196 24.55 0.77 9.69
N VAL A 197 23.62 1.58 10.21
CA VAL A 197 23.87 2.49 11.33
C VAL A 197 24.12 1.70 12.61
N TRP A 198 23.25 0.71 12.88
CA TRP A 198 23.46 -0.24 13.97
C TRP A 198 22.67 -1.54 13.81
N ASP A 199 23.14 -2.56 14.51
CA ASP A 199 22.51 -3.87 14.71
C ASP A 199 22.34 -4.11 16.22
N ARG A 200 21.10 -4.38 16.66
CA ARG A 200 20.79 -4.73 18.05
C ARG A 200 20.03 -6.05 18.08
N PRO A 201 20.71 -7.14 18.47
CA PRO A 201 20.05 -8.38 18.82
C PRO A 201 19.06 -8.14 19.97
N LEU A 202 17.86 -8.68 19.85
CA LEU A 202 16.93 -8.74 20.97
C LEU A 202 17.34 -9.92 21.84
N THR A 203 18.05 -9.63 22.92
CA THR A 203 18.77 -10.63 23.72
C THR A 203 17.85 -11.34 24.73
N SER A 204 16.55 -11.46 24.46
CA SER A 204 15.77 -12.46 25.18
C SER A 204 16.40 -13.83 24.95
N SER A 205 16.24 -14.76 25.90
CA SER A 205 16.81 -16.10 25.79
C SER A 205 16.32 -16.91 24.58
N GLU A 206 15.36 -16.38 23.82
CA GLU A 206 14.71 -16.97 22.66
C GLU A 206 14.55 -15.88 21.58
N PRO A 207 14.52 -16.24 20.28
CA PRO A 207 14.32 -15.30 19.19
C PRO A 207 12.92 -14.67 19.22
N VAL A 208 12.78 -13.48 18.65
CA VAL A 208 11.56 -12.70 18.54
C VAL A 208 11.27 -12.43 17.07
N ALA A 209 10.09 -12.82 16.61
CA ALA A 209 9.58 -12.43 15.31
C ALA A 209 8.98 -11.02 15.46
N VAL A 210 9.78 -9.99 15.18
CA VAL A 210 9.33 -8.59 15.25
C VAL A 210 8.15 -8.38 14.29
N SER A 211 7.06 -7.85 14.83
CA SER A 211 5.81 -7.60 14.11
C SER A 211 5.55 -6.14 13.80
N GLN A 212 6.12 -5.23 14.59
CA GLN A 212 5.96 -3.80 14.44
C GLN A 212 7.20 -3.06 14.95
N VAL A 213 7.53 -1.96 14.28
CA VAL A 213 8.52 -0.98 14.69
C VAL A 213 7.88 0.41 14.68
N SER A 214 8.25 1.28 15.61
CA SER A 214 7.77 2.66 15.69
C SER A 214 8.89 3.56 16.19
N TRP A 215 9.17 4.64 15.46
CA TRP A 215 10.14 5.66 15.85
C TRP A 215 9.53 6.71 16.77
N SER A 216 10.36 7.27 17.64
CA SER A 216 10.09 8.61 18.18
C SER A 216 10.34 9.64 17.09
N ARG A 217 9.65 10.79 17.13
CA ARG A 217 9.78 11.84 16.11
C ARG A 217 11.22 12.35 15.95
N SER A 218 11.97 12.46 17.04
CA SER A 218 13.38 12.86 17.05
C SER A 218 14.35 11.83 16.46
N GLY A 219 13.91 10.59 16.17
CA GLY A 219 14.81 9.50 15.78
C GLY A 219 15.70 8.97 16.91
N ALA A 220 15.59 9.46 18.15
CA ALA A 220 16.44 9.01 19.25
C ALA A 220 16.04 7.62 19.81
N TRP A 221 14.79 7.22 19.57
CA TRP A 221 14.20 6.03 20.16
C TRP A 221 13.38 5.22 19.16
N ILE A 222 13.33 3.92 19.43
CA ILE A 222 12.47 2.96 18.73
C ILE A 222 11.68 2.17 19.76
N ALA A 223 10.37 2.05 19.56
CA ALA A 223 9.57 1.00 20.17
C ALA A 223 9.37 -0.14 19.17
N TRP A 224 9.34 -1.38 19.66
CA TRP A 224 9.12 -2.56 18.84
C TRP A 224 8.15 -3.51 19.53
N ARG A 225 7.47 -4.32 18.73
CA ARG A 225 6.59 -5.40 19.16
C ARG A 225 6.92 -6.66 18.37
N GLY A 226 6.68 -7.82 18.95
CA GLY A 226 6.77 -9.09 18.26
C GLY A 226 6.18 -10.23 19.05
N ASP A 227 6.39 -11.44 18.53
CA ASP A 227 6.09 -12.69 19.20
C ASP A 227 7.39 -13.42 19.48
N ARG A 228 7.54 -13.96 20.68
CA ARG A 228 8.58 -14.93 21.03
C ARG A 228 8.03 -16.34 20.81
N PRO A 229 8.29 -16.98 19.66
CA PRO A 229 7.86 -18.36 19.44
C PRO A 229 8.56 -19.31 20.41
N ARG A 230 7.85 -20.35 20.84
CA ARG A 230 8.44 -21.41 21.68
C ARG A 230 9.37 -22.32 20.89
N GLU A 231 9.12 -22.42 19.59
CA GLU A 231 9.91 -23.15 18.63
C GLU A 231 9.99 -22.31 17.35
N TRP A 232 11.20 -22.04 16.89
CA TRP A 232 11.44 -21.44 15.58
C TRP A 232 12.64 -22.10 14.94
N THR A 233 12.36 -22.99 13.99
CA THR A 233 13.34 -23.71 13.17
C THR A 233 13.15 -23.32 11.70
N PRO A 234 14.04 -23.74 10.79
CA PRO A 234 13.84 -23.49 9.36
C PRO A 234 12.54 -24.07 8.79
N SER A 235 11.93 -25.06 9.46
CA SER A 235 10.74 -25.78 8.98
C SER A 235 9.49 -25.61 9.85
N SER A 236 9.60 -24.96 11.01
CA SER A 236 8.50 -24.84 11.97
C SER A 236 8.56 -23.51 12.74
N ILE A 237 7.39 -22.90 12.95
CA ILE A 237 7.20 -21.79 13.91
C ILE A 237 5.97 -22.09 14.77
N GLY A 238 6.15 -22.20 16.08
CA GLY A 238 5.16 -22.79 16.99
C GLY A 238 5.03 -22.09 18.32
N GLY A 239 3.77 -21.88 18.76
CA GLY A 239 3.45 -21.10 19.96
C GLY A 239 3.92 -19.65 19.86
N SER A 240 3.46 -18.77 20.73
CA SER A 240 4.17 -17.52 21.00
C SER A 240 3.79 -16.92 22.34
N THR A 241 4.69 -16.07 22.83
CA THR A 241 4.40 -15.09 23.87
C THR A 241 4.57 -13.70 23.26
N PRO A 242 3.53 -12.84 23.23
CA PRO A 242 3.68 -11.49 22.73
C PRO A 242 4.62 -10.68 23.62
N VAL A 243 5.55 -9.99 22.99
CA VAL A 243 6.57 -9.17 23.66
C VAL A 243 6.67 -7.82 22.99
N ALA A 244 7.08 -6.81 23.76
CA ALA A 244 7.36 -5.48 23.25
C ALA A 244 8.50 -4.86 24.04
N GLY A 245 9.19 -3.92 23.40
CA GLY A 245 10.31 -3.24 24.02
C GLY A 245 10.67 -1.91 23.39
N THR A 246 11.71 -1.29 23.94
CA THR A 246 12.25 -0.02 23.46
C THR A 246 13.75 -0.12 23.22
N LEU A 247 14.28 0.64 22.28
CA LEU A 247 15.70 0.74 21.95
C LEU A 247 16.06 2.23 21.84
N ASN A 248 17.27 2.57 22.27
CA ASN A 248 17.86 3.89 22.07
C ASN A 248 18.90 3.78 20.95
N THR A 249 18.94 4.75 20.04
CA THR A 249 19.85 4.71 18.89
C THR A 249 21.31 4.99 19.27
N GLU A 250 21.56 5.80 20.30
CA GLU A 250 22.91 6.20 20.71
C GLU A 250 23.51 5.28 21.80
N LEU A 251 22.68 4.76 22.69
CA LEU A 251 23.13 3.97 23.84
C LEU A 251 23.20 2.48 23.48
N ALA A 252 24.42 1.95 23.51
CA ALA A 252 24.63 0.51 23.52
C ALA A 252 24.16 -0.06 24.87
N GLY A 253 22.99 -0.70 24.90
CA GLY A 253 22.43 -1.28 26.11
C GLY A 253 21.19 -2.13 25.83
N LEU A 254 20.81 -2.93 26.82
CA LEU A 254 19.57 -3.69 26.79
C LEU A 254 18.42 -2.70 26.85
N GLY A 255 17.65 -2.65 25.77
CA GLY A 255 16.33 -2.06 25.77
C GLY A 255 15.45 -2.59 26.90
N ALA A 256 14.42 -1.83 27.29
CA ALA A 256 13.38 -2.42 28.13
C ALA A 256 12.59 -3.41 27.27
N GLU A 257 12.35 -4.61 27.78
CA GLU A 257 11.51 -5.62 27.14
C GLU A 257 10.53 -6.17 28.17
N LEU A 258 9.27 -6.36 27.78
CA LEU A 258 8.32 -7.11 28.59
C LEU A 258 7.36 -7.96 27.75
N GLU A 259 6.74 -8.92 28.43
CA GLU A 259 5.56 -9.61 27.92
C GLU A 259 4.32 -8.71 27.93
N VAL A 260 3.63 -8.66 26.79
CA VAL A 260 2.41 -7.88 26.59
C VAL A 260 1.24 -8.79 26.26
N ALA A 261 0.02 -8.25 26.28
CA ALA A 261 -1.17 -9.02 25.96
C ALA A 261 -1.47 -9.00 24.45
N GLY A 262 -1.75 -10.17 23.85
CA GLY A 262 -2.33 -10.28 22.51
C GLY A 262 -1.63 -9.47 21.40
N GLY A 263 -2.42 -8.99 20.43
CA GLY A 263 -2.02 -8.02 19.39
C GLY A 263 -2.32 -6.57 19.77
N GLY A 264 -2.01 -5.63 18.87
CA GLY A 264 -2.25 -4.19 19.04
C GLY A 264 -1.06 -3.35 18.55
N ALA A 265 -0.89 -2.14 19.08
CA ALA A 265 0.12 -1.18 18.63
C ALA A 265 1.29 -0.99 19.61
N VAL A 266 2.40 -0.43 19.12
CA VAL A 266 3.44 0.21 19.93
C VAL A 266 3.69 1.64 19.47
N ALA A 267 4.10 2.51 20.38
CA ALA A 267 4.44 3.89 20.11
C ALA A 267 5.61 4.34 20.99
N MET A 268 6.36 5.34 20.51
CA MET A 268 7.52 5.89 21.21
C MET A 268 7.51 7.43 21.22
N SER A 269 7.71 8.05 22.38
CA SER A 269 7.89 9.50 22.50
C SER A 269 9.36 9.90 22.51
N ASP A 270 9.64 11.18 22.23
CA ASP A 270 11.00 11.75 22.24
C ASP A 270 11.64 11.77 23.64
N GLU A 271 10.83 11.77 24.68
CA GLU A 271 11.31 11.70 26.06
C GLU A 271 11.70 10.28 26.51
N GLY A 272 11.54 9.29 25.63
CA GLY A 272 11.82 7.90 25.97
C GLY A 272 10.64 7.18 26.64
N LEU A 273 9.40 7.67 26.47
CA LEU A 273 8.19 6.96 26.91
C LEU A 273 7.76 5.98 25.82
N GLY A 274 7.98 4.69 26.06
CA GLY A 274 7.47 3.62 25.20
C GLY A 274 6.15 3.08 25.71
N LEU A 275 5.18 2.89 24.82
CA LEU A 275 3.88 2.30 25.14
C LEU A 275 3.60 1.09 24.24
N ALA A 276 3.04 0.04 24.83
CA ALA A 276 2.35 -1.03 24.12
C ALA A 276 0.86 -0.96 24.41
N LEU A 277 0.08 -0.99 23.34
CA LEU A 277 -1.37 -0.88 23.36
C LEU A 277 -2.00 -2.20 22.91
N THR A 278 -3.08 -2.55 23.58
CA THR A 278 -3.85 -3.77 23.36
C THR A 278 -5.32 -3.42 23.63
N ALA A 279 -6.27 -4.23 23.16
CA ALA A 279 -7.69 -3.99 23.43
C ALA A 279 -7.95 -3.72 24.93
N GLY A 280 -8.46 -2.52 25.22
CA GLY A 280 -8.78 -2.05 26.57
C GLY A 280 -7.62 -1.82 27.53
N ARG A 281 -6.35 -1.83 27.07
CA ARG A 281 -5.19 -1.73 27.98
C ARG A 281 -3.97 -1.07 27.34
N VAL A 282 -3.37 -0.16 28.11
CA VAL A 282 -2.06 0.44 27.82
C VAL A 282 -1.04 -0.05 28.84
N THR A 283 0.13 -0.42 28.34
CA THR A 283 1.28 -0.86 29.14
C THR A 283 2.47 0.02 28.83
N THR A 284 3.04 0.68 29.84
CA THR A 284 4.33 1.35 29.68
C THR A 284 5.43 0.31 29.48
N LEU A 285 6.32 0.54 28.52
CA LEU A 285 7.49 -0.30 28.26
C LEU A 285 8.70 0.20 29.06
N GLY A 286 8.87 1.51 29.09
CA GLY A 286 9.89 2.22 29.84
C GLY A 286 9.57 3.71 29.87
N SER A 287 10.00 4.39 30.93
CA SER A 287 10.01 5.85 30.99
C SER A 287 11.40 6.31 31.39
N CYS A 288 12.08 7.03 30.52
CA CYS A 288 13.35 7.65 30.86
C CYS A 288 13.01 9.03 31.46
N LEU A 289 13.29 9.25 32.76
CA LEU A 289 12.93 10.52 33.41
C LEU A 289 13.65 11.70 32.74
N PRO A 290 12.93 12.72 32.24
CA PRO A 290 13.57 13.93 31.70
C PRO A 290 14.42 14.60 32.78
N GLY A 291 15.71 14.84 32.49
CA GLY A 291 16.60 15.61 33.37
C GLY A 291 17.27 14.85 34.52
N GLY A 292 17.17 13.52 34.57
CA GLY A 292 18.01 12.70 35.45
C GLY A 292 19.48 12.88 35.10
N ARG A 293 20.24 13.66 35.90
CA ARG A 293 21.71 13.71 35.83
C ARG A 293 22.27 12.32 36.21
N GLY A 294 22.26 11.42 35.24
CA GLY A 294 22.52 10.00 35.40
C GLY A 294 21.95 9.24 34.20
N SER A 295 22.55 9.46 33.03
CA SER A 295 22.33 8.68 31.81
C SER A 295 22.64 7.20 32.09
N SER A 296 21.64 6.34 32.30
CA SER A 296 21.79 4.87 32.14
C SER A 296 20.56 4.01 32.44
N PHE A 297 19.50 4.51 33.08
CA PHE A 297 18.39 3.63 33.47
C PHE A 297 17.04 4.20 33.07
N CYS A 298 16.55 3.81 31.89
CA CYS A 298 15.12 3.74 31.67
C CYS A 298 14.62 2.62 32.58
N VAL A 299 13.83 2.98 33.59
CA VAL A 299 13.22 1.98 34.45
C VAL A 299 12.08 1.35 33.65
N PRO A 300 12.04 0.02 33.49
CA PRO A 300 10.85 -0.65 32.96
C PRO A 300 9.68 -0.26 33.87
N GLY A 301 8.81 0.60 33.36
CA GLY A 301 7.62 1.00 34.07
C GLY A 301 6.58 -0.08 33.82
N THR A 302 6.04 -0.71 34.86
CA THR A 302 4.89 -1.61 34.70
C THR A 302 3.51 -0.99 35.01
N PRO A 303 3.31 0.35 35.11
CA PRO A 303 1.95 0.84 35.30
C PRO A 303 1.12 0.41 34.08
N ARG A 304 0.10 -0.39 34.37
CA ARG A 304 -0.93 -0.77 33.43
C ARG A 304 -2.17 0.02 33.78
N TRP A 305 -2.78 0.62 32.78
CA TRP A 305 -4.10 1.24 32.96
C TRP A 305 -5.05 0.74 31.89
N GLN A 306 -6.32 0.77 32.24
CA GLN A 306 -7.41 0.47 31.33
C GLN A 306 -7.79 1.75 30.59
N VAL A 307 -8.11 1.59 29.32
CA VAL A 307 -8.68 2.61 28.45
C VAL A 307 -9.92 2.03 27.82
N ASP A 308 -10.94 2.85 27.62
CA ASP A 308 -12.20 2.43 27.01
C ASP A 308 -12.06 2.46 25.48
N VAL A 309 -11.23 1.57 24.95
CA VAL A 309 -10.97 1.40 23.52
C VAL A 309 -11.10 -0.08 23.20
N ASP A 310 -12.23 -0.44 22.59
CA ASP A 310 -12.65 -1.83 22.41
C ASP A 310 -11.77 -2.58 21.40
N GLN A 311 -11.26 -1.90 20.37
CA GLN A 311 -10.38 -2.50 19.36
C GLN A 311 -9.26 -1.55 18.93
N VAL A 312 -8.02 -1.90 19.29
CA VAL A 312 -6.81 -1.20 18.84
C VAL A 312 -6.25 -1.96 17.65
N ALA A 313 -6.25 -1.32 16.48
CA ALA A 313 -5.53 -1.82 15.32
C ALA A 313 -4.03 -1.51 15.46
N PRO A 314 -3.16 -2.21 14.72
CA PRO A 314 -1.74 -1.89 14.75
C PRO A 314 -1.53 -0.46 14.22
N GLY A 315 -0.61 0.27 14.84
CA GLY A 315 -0.40 1.70 14.59
C GLY A 315 -0.86 2.58 15.75
N ALA A 316 0.08 3.34 16.28
CA ALA A 316 -0.16 4.39 17.24
C ALA A 316 1.01 5.38 17.15
N VAL A 317 0.71 6.68 17.22
CA VAL A 317 1.70 7.74 17.02
C VAL A 317 1.51 8.87 18.02
N PHE A 318 2.61 9.31 18.62
CA PHE A 318 2.61 10.39 19.60
C PHE A 318 2.47 11.76 18.94
N SER A 319 1.73 12.65 19.58
CA SER A 319 1.74 14.08 19.28
C SER A 319 3.14 14.66 19.45
N PRO A 320 3.45 15.81 18.81
CA PRO A 320 4.79 16.42 18.89
C PRO A 320 5.23 16.73 20.33
N ASP A 321 4.30 17.12 21.19
CA ASP A 321 4.52 17.38 22.61
C ASP A 321 4.54 16.11 23.49
N GLY A 322 4.25 14.94 22.91
CA GLY A 322 4.20 13.65 23.60
C GLY A 322 3.03 13.47 24.57
N SER A 323 2.07 14.41 24.61
CA SER A 323 0.96 14.39 25.58
C SER A 323 -0.22 13.52 25.13
N THR A 324 -0.37 13.34 23.82
CA THR A 324 -1.51 12.71 23.18
C THR A 324 -1.04 11.61 22.24
N LEU A 325 -1.85 10.56 22.13
CA LEU A 325 -1.58 9.43 21.23
C LEU A 325 -2.73 9.29 20.24
N ALA A 326 -2.43 9.31 18.95
CA ALA A 326 -3.37 8.93 17.91
C ALA A 326 -3.32 7.41 17.71
N LEU A 327 -4.49 6.77 17.60
CA LEU A 327 -4.66 5.32 17.56
C LEU A 327 -5.32 4.88 16.27
N SER A 328 -4.85 3.76 15.73
CA SER A 328 -5.58 3.01 14.72
C SER A 328 -6.66 2.12 15.36
N THR A 329 -7.82 1.98 14.74
CA THR A 329 -8.93 1.13 15.23
C THR A 329 -9.56 0.31 14.11
N TYR A 330 -9.95 -0.95 14.37
CA TYR A 330 -10.53 -1.86 13.36
C TYR A 330 -11.99 -1.58 13.01
N ASP A 331 -12.78 -1.02 13.93
CA ASP A 331 -14.24 -0.87 13.78
C ASP A 331 -14.69 0.59 13.99
N GLY A 332 -13.93 1.55 13.46
CA GLY A 332 -14.12 2.97 13.73
C GLY A 332 -14.11 3.82 12.47
N TYR A 333 -15.14 4.64 12.32
CA TYR A 333 -15.19 5.69 11.29
C TYR A 333 -14.21 6.85 11.58
N ASP A 334 -13.71 6.91 12.82
CA ASP A 334 -13.11 8.10 13.38
C ASP A 334 -11.71 7.83 13.91
N LEU A 335 -10.85 8.85 13.80
CA LEU A 335 -9.58 8.88 14.48
C LEU A 335 -9.81 8.86 15.99
N VAL A 336 -9.22 7.92 16.72
CA VAL A 336 -9.25 7.93 18.19
C VAL A 336 -7.95 8.54 18.70
N THR A 337 -8.07 9.57 19.54
CA THR A 337 -6.94 10.14 20.29
C THR A 337 -7.05 9.80 21.77
N LEU A 338 -5.92 9.68 22.45
CA LEU A 338 -5.83 9.37 23.87
C LEU A 338 -4.91 10.37 24.55
N GLU A 339 -5.48 11.26 25.35
CA GLU A 339 -4.70 12.15 26.22
C GLU A 339 -4.11 11.35 27.39
N LEU A 340 -2.79 11.39 27.56
CA LEU A 340 -2.10 10.54 28.54
C LEU A 340 -2.28 11.02 29.98
N GLY A 341 -2.47 12.32 30.19
CA GLY A 341 -2.73 12.92 31.50
C GLY A 341 -4.08 12.50 32.08
N ASP A 342 -5.13 12.67 31.29
CA ASP A 342 -6.52 12.40 31.70
C ASP A 342 -6.96 10.97 31.41
N ARG A 343 -6.21 10.24 30.56
CA ARG A 343 -6.48 8.85 30.12
C ARG A 343 -7.87 8.69 29.52
N ARG A 344 -8.37 9.75 28.88
CA ARG A 344 -9.67 9.77 28.24
C ARG A 344 -9.46 9.62 26.73
N PRO A 345 -10.08 8.60 26.12
CA PRO A 345 -10.16 8.57 24.67
C PRO A 345 -11.10 9.68 24.21
N THR A 346 -10.68 10.39 23.18
CA THR A 346 -11.47 11.37 22.44
C THR A 346 -11.60 10.88 21.02
N VAL A 347 -12.77 11.09 20.44
CA VAL A 347 -13.04 10.76 19.05
C VAL A 347 -12.83 12.04 18.25
N GLY A 348 -11.91 11.99 17.28
CA GLY A 348 -11.58 13.09 16.39
C GLY A 348 -12.66 13.34 15.35
N ALA A 349 -12.36 14.19 14.37
CA ALA A 349 -13.32 14.59 13.34
C ALA A 349 -13.97 13.41 12.61
N GLU A 350 -15.30 13.45 12.52
CA GLU A 350 -16.14 12.40 11.92
C GLU A 350 -15.73 12.16 10.46
N GLY A 351 -15.33 10.92 10.17
CA GLY A 351 -14.54 10.58 9.00
C GLY A 351 -15.28 9.85 7.88
N MET A 352 -16.45 10.32 7.42
CA MET A 352 -17.02 10.20 6.05
C MET A 352 -18.56 10.04 6.05
N PRO A 353 -19.25 10.60 5.04
CA PRO A 353 -20.67 10.32 4.78
C PRO A 353 -20.84 8.96 4.08
N GLY A 354 -21.11 7.88 4.83
CA GLY A 354 -21.54 6.61 4.24
C GLY A 354 -21.54 5.41 5.20
N ASP A 355 -22.49 4.49 5.02
CA ASP A 355 -22.71 3.29 5.88
C ASP A 355 -21.65 2.17 5.74
N ARG A 356 -20.46 2.43 5.18
CA ARG A 356 -19.42 1.38 5.01
C ARG A 356 -18.44 1.37 6.18
N PRO A 357 -18.09 0.22 6.76
CA PRO A 357 -17.02 0.17 7.76
C PRO A 357 -15.70 0.56 7.10
N TRP A 358 -15.01 1.53 7.66
CA TRP A 358 -13.66 1.91 7.26
C TRP A 358 -12.71 1.59 8.41
N GLN A 359 -11.50 1.16 8.10
CA GLN A 359 -10.39 1.17 9.04
C GLN A 359 -9.71 2.54 8.95
N VAL A 360 -9.47 3.18 10.11
CA VAL A 360 -8.66 4.39 10.20
C VAL A 360 -7.33 4.04 10.86
N SER A 361 -6.25 4.20 10.10
CA SER A 361 -4.88 3.93 10.53
C SER A 361 -4.09 5.23 10.73
N ALA A 362 -3.67 5.51 11.96
CA ALA A 362 -2.87 6.70 12.27
C ALA A 362 -1.42 6.52 11.77
N LEU A 363 -0.97 7.39 10.86
CA LEU A 363 0.37 7.29 10.25
C LEU A 363 1.38 8.26 10.87
N GLY A 364 0.94 9.44 11.31
CA GLY A 364 1.81 10.43 11.95
C GLY A 364 1.14 11.77 12.21
N TRP A 365 1.69 12.53 13.16
CA TRP A 365 1.23 13.90 13.47
C TRP A 365 1.97 14.92 12.60
N ILE A 366 1.22 15.72 11.84
CA ILE A 366 1.78 16.79 11.02
C ILE A 366 2.19 17.96 11.94
N ASP A 367 1.27 18.37 12.80
CA ASP A 367 1.43 19.36 13.85
C ASP A 367 0.67 18.93 15.11
N ASP A 368 0.40 19.84 16.06
CA ASP A 368 -0.32 19.54 17.31
C ASP A 368 -1.83 19.33 17.12
N GLU A 369 -2.38 19.66 15.95
CA GLU A 369 -3.83 19.69 15.69
C GLU A 369 -4.24 18.73 14.56
N HIS A 370 -3.30 18.22 13.77
CA HIS A 370 -3.58 17.44 12.56
C HIS A 370 -2.79 16.14 12.50
N VAL A 371 -3.50 15.07 12.15
CA VAL A 371 -2.94 13.72 11.97
C VAL A 371 -3.13 13.28 10.52
N LEU A 372 -2.07 12.75 9.92
CA LEU A 372 -2.16 12.00 8.68
C LEU A 372 -2.65 10.59 8.97
N VAL A 373 -3.72 10.19 8.31
CA VAL A 373 -4.31 8.85 8.44
C VAL A 373 -4.41 8.17 7.07
N LEU A 374 -4.37 6.83 7.07
CA LEU A 374 -4.85 5.99 5.98
C LEU A 374 -6.28 5.55 6.31
N ARG A 375 -7.17 5.66 5.34
CA ARG A 375 -8.55 5.14 5.38
C ARG A 375 -8.70 4.07 4.31
N ASP A 376 -9.06 2.85 4.70
CA ASP A 376 -9.34 1.75 3.77
C ASP A 376 -10.56 0.94 4.24
N ASP A 377 -11.13 0.11 3.37
CA ASP A 377 -12.41 -0.57 3.62
C ASP A 377 -12.26 -2.04 4.06
N ASP A 378 -11.06 -2.52 4.38
CA ASP A 378 -10.72 -3.94 4.63
C ASP A 378 -11.17 -4.95 3.53
N GLU A 379 -11.85 -4.50 2.46
CA GLU A 379 -12.39 -5.31 1.37
C GLU A 379 -11.43 -5.39 0.17
N GLY A 380 -10.23 -4.82 0.32
CA GLY A 380 -9.18 -4.82 -0.69
C GLY A 380 -9.31 -3.71 -1.73
N SER A 381 -10.12 -2.68 -1.47
CA SER A 381 -10.11 -1.44 -2.25
C SER A 381 -8.87 -0.60 -1.94
N ASP A 382 -8.53 0.29 -2.87
CA ASP A 382 -7.49 1.28 -2.63
C ASP A 382 -7.87 2.18 -1.43
N GLY A 383 -6.87 2.49 -0.61
CA GLY A 383 -7.00 3.38 0.53
C GLY A 383 -6.81 4.84 0.15
N THR A 384 -7.30 5.72 1.02
CA THR A 384 -7.19 7.18 0.89
C THR A 384 -6.32 7.73 2.02
N LEU A 385 -5.34 8.56 1.68
CA LEU A 385 -4.62 9.38 2.64
C LEU A 385 -5.44 10.62 2.95
N SER A 386 -5.69 10.87 4.23
CA SER A 386 -6.44 12.05 4.69
C SER A 386 -5.72 12.76 5.82
N ILE A 387 -5.82 14.08 5.84
CA ILE A 387 -5.47 14.90 7.00
C ILE A 387 -6.73 15.09 7.83
N VAL A 388 -6.66 14.69 9.09
CA VAL A 388 -7.78 14.72 10.03
C VAL A 388 -7.44 15.66 11.17
N PRO A 389 -8.25 16.71 11.43
CA PRO A 389 -8.09 17.51 12.62
C PRO A 389 -8.48 16.68 13.85
N VAL A 390 -7.70 16.83 14.92
CA VAL A 390 -7.92 16.15 16.19
C VAL A 390 -9.21 16.63 16.86
N ASP A 391 -9.50 17.93 16.76
CA ASP A 391 -10.77 18.51 17.18
C ASP A 391 -11.75 18.50 15.99
N ALA A 392 -12.85 17.77 16.14
CA ALA A 392 -13.92 17.71 15.16
C ALA A 392 -14.56 19.08 14.87
N GLU A 393 -14.51 20.01 15.83
CA GLU A 393 -15.05 21.36 15.65
C GLU A 393 -14.10 22.27 14.84
N ALA A 394 -12.81 21.91 14.74
CA ALA A 394 -11.81 22.71 14.05
C ALA A 394 -11.93 22.64 12.52
N GLY A 395 -12.49 21.57 11.96
CA GLY A 395 -12.68 21.45 10.52
C GLY A 395 -13.07 20.06 10.04
N ALA A 396 -13.27 19.95 8.72
CA ALA A 396 -13.47 18.68 8.06
C ALA A 396 -12.13 18.04 7.67
N SER A 397 -12.09 16.71 7.59
CA SER A 397 -10.94 16.01 7.01
C SER A 397 -10.75 16.37 5.54
N VAL A 398 -9.50 16.33 5.09
CA VAL A 398 -9.12 16.61 3.70
C VAL A 398 -8.39 15.41 3.12
N ASP A 399 -8.85 14.92 1.98
CA ASP A 399 -8.18 13.84 1.25
C ASP A 399 -7.04 14.41 0.42
N VAL A 400 -5.87 13.78 0.54
CA VAL A 400 -4.59 14.29 0.02
C VAL A 400 -3.85 13.30 -0.87
N GLY A 401 -4.25 12.04 -0.91
CA GLY A 401 -3.64 11.03 -1.79
C GLY A 401 -4.33 9.67 -1.75
N SER A 402 -3.83 8.73 -2.53
CA SER A 402 -4.32 7.34 -2.63
C SER A 402 -3.20 6.32 -2.39
N VAL A 403 -3.60 5.13 -1.95
CA VAL A 403 -2.71 4.02 -1.63
C VAL A 403 -3.30 2.75 -2.23
N ASP A 404 -2.56 2.09 -3.13
CA ASP A 404 -3.01 0.80 -3.68
C ASP A 404 -3.21 -0.21 -2.53
N SER A 405 -4.27 -1.02 -2.60
CA SER A 405 -4.63 -1.94 -1.51
C SER A 405 -3.52 -2.90 -1.07
N ALA A 406 -2.66 -3.31 -2.00
CA ALA A 406 -1.53 -4.21 -1.72
C ALA A 406 -0.32 -3.52 -1.04
N VAL A 407 -0.36 -2.20 -0.80
CA VAL A 407 0.62 -1.49 0.05
C VAL A 407 0.36 -1.77 1.53
N GLY A 408 -0.90 -1.99 1.93
CA GLY A 408 -1.30 -2.12 3.33
C GLY A 408 -1.10 -0.80 4.09
N ARG A 409 -0.58 -0.87 5.33
CA ARG A 409 -0.28 0.32 6.15
C ARG A 409 1.19 0.77 6.00
N PRO A 410 1.50 1.77 5.16
CA PRO A 410 2.87 2.23 4.99
C PRO A 410 3.38 2.95 6.24
N SER A 411 4.69 2.93 6.44
CA SER A 411 5.40 3.87 7.30
C SER A 411 5.72 5.14 6.49
N ILE A 412 5.41 6.31 7.04
CA ILE A 412 5.58 7.60 6.37
C ILE A 412 6.63 8.45 7.08
N ALA A 413 7.51 9.08 6.31
CA ALA A 413 8.40 10.14 6.80
C ALA A 413 7.60 11.43 7.02
N ILE A 414 6.98 11.55 8.19
CA ILE A 414 5.98 12.58 8.48
C ILE A 414 6.51 14.02 8.40
N ASP A 415 7.81 14.26 8.57
CA ASP A 415 8.39 15.61 8.45
C ASP A 415 8.44 16.10 6.99
N LEU A 416 8.14 15.23 6.02
CA LEU A 416 7.97 15.60 4.61
C LEU A 416 6.53 15.99 4.26
N VAL A 417 5.60 15.87 5.21
CA VAL A 417 4.18 16.18 5.04
C VAL A 417 3.87 17.49 5.75
N THR A 418 3.24 18.43 5.04
CA THR A 418 2.84 19.73 5.61
C THR A 418 1.40 20.05 5.24
N LEU A 419 0.72 20.94 5.98
CA LEU A 419 -0.64 21.34 5.63
C LEU A 419 -0.73 22.04 4.26
N ASP A 420 0.29 22.84 3.90
CA ASP A 420 0.32 23.57 2.62
C ASP A 420 0.72 22.69 1.44
N ARG A 421 1.42 21.59 1.72
CA ARG A 421 1.90 20.61 0.74
C ARG A 421 1.88 19.22 1.39
N PRO A 422 0.69 18.60 1.45
CA PRO A 422 0.55 17.31 2.13
C PRO A 422 1.13 16.18 1.28
N THR A 423 0.98 16.30 -0.03
CA THR A 423 1.50 15.37 -1.03
C THR A 423 2.03 16.12 -2.25
N VAL A 424 2.78 15.42 -3.10
CA VAL A 424 3.36 15.91 -4.34
C VAL A 424 3.07 14.93 -5.47
N GLU A 425 2.75 15.45 -6.65
CA GLU A 425 2.58 14.62 -7.84
C GLU A 425 3.92 13.99 -8.26
N ARG A 426 3.93 12.66 -8.39
CA ARG A 426 5.08 11.89 -8.88
C ARG A 426 4.68 11.02 -10.09
N PRO A 427 5.63 10.67 -10.97
CA PRO A 427 5.33 9.76 -12.08
C PRO A 427 4.94 8.37 -11.56
N ASP A 428 3.97 7.73 -12.21
CA ASP A 428 3.68 6.32 -12.01
C ASP A 428 4.96 5.47 -12.19
N PRO A 429 5.16 4.42 -11.37
CA PRO A 429 6.31 3.54 -11.50
C PRO A 429 6.27 2.76 -12.82
N ASP A 430 7.39 2.70 -13.51
CA ASP A 430 7.55 1.89 -14.73
C ASP A 430 7.93 0.45 -14.38
N TRP A 431 6.98 -0.30 -13.83
CA TRP A 431 7.19 -1.71 -13.52
C TRP A 431 7.47 -2.50 -14.81
N PRO A 432 8.48 -3.39 -14.82
CA PRO A 432 8.76 -4.19 -15.99
C PRO A 432 7.52 -5.00 -16.40
N TRP A 433 7.37 -5.28 -17.69
CA TRP A 433 6.23 -6.10 -18.11
C TRP A 433 6.47 -7.55 -17.71
N SER A 434 5.41 -8.26 -17.32
CA SER A 434 5.51 -9.71 -17.15
C SER A 434 5.91 -10.36 -18.48
N GLU A 435 6.68 -11.45 -18.44
CA GLU A 435 7.05 -12.20 -19.64
C GLU A 435 5.82 -12.60 -20.46
N GLU A 436 4.73 -12.99 -19.78
CA GLU A 436 3.45 -13.30 -20.42
C GLU A 436 2.84 -12.10 -21.15
N ARG A 437 2.84 -10.92 -20.52
CA ARG A 437 2.33 -9.68 -21.15
C ARG A 437 3.23 -9.27 -22.31
N TRP A 438 4.54 -9.43 -22.17
CA TRP A 438 5.49 -9.16 -23.24
C TRP A 438 5.27 -10.12 -24.42
N VAL A 439 5.18 -11.43 -24.17
CA VAL A 439 4.91 -12.46 -25.19
C VAL A 439 3.53 -12.27 -25.84
N ALA A 440 2.50 -11.96 -25.07
CA ALA A 440 1.16 -11.70 -25.61
C ALA A 440 1.13 -10.44 -26.49
N THR A 441 1.79 -9.36 -26.06
CA THR A 441 1.78 -8.08 -26.78
C THR A 441 2.68 -8.13 -28.02
N VAL A 442 3.93 -8.55 -27.86
CA VAL A 442 4.91 -8.64 -28.95
C VAL A 442 4.56 -9.81 -29.87
N GLY A 443 4.28 -10.99 -29.33
CA GLY A 443 3.87 -12.15 -30.10
C GLY A 443 2.54 -11.93 -30.82
N GLY A 444 1.55 -11.31 -30.16
CA GLY A 444 0.30 -10.90 -30.78
C GLY A 444 0.50 -9.88 -31.90
N GLY A 445 1.36 -8.88 -31.69
CA GLY A 445 1.75 -7.90 -32.70
C GLY A 445 2.43 -8.52 -33.92
N VAL A 446 3.37 -9.45 -33.70
CA VAL A 446 4.04 -10.19 -34.78
C VAL A 446 3.05 -11.05 -35.56
N LEU A 447 2.16 -11.78 -34.87
CA LEU A 447 1.14 -12.60 -35.51
C LEU A 447 0.19 -11.74 -36.37
N ALA A 448 -0.28 -10.61 -35.84
CA ALA A 448 -1.13 -9.67 -36.57
C ALA A 448 -0.41 -9.09 -37.80
N GLY A 449 0.86 -8.73 -37.67
CA GLY A 449 1.69 -8.25 -38.79
C GLY A 449 1.86 -9.30 -39.89
N LEU A 450 2.11 -10.57 -39.51
CA LEU A 450 2.21 -11.68 -40.45
C LEU A 450 0.89 -11.96 -41.16
N LEU A 451 -0.24 -11.89 -40.45
CA LEU A 451 -1.58 -12.02 -41.03
C LEU A 451 -1.88 -10.89 -42.03
N LEU A 452 -1.56 -9.64 -41.68
CA LEU A 452 -1.72 -8.50 -42.60
C LEU A 452 -0.84 -8.65 -43.84
N LEU A 453 0.39 -9.14 -43.69
CA LEU A 453 1.30 -9.41 -44.80
C LEU A 453 0.78 -10.53 -45.70
N ALA A 454 0.27 -11.63 -45.13
CA ALA A 454 -0.35 -12.73 -45.87
C ALA A 454 -1.59 -12.26 -46.65
N VAL A 455 -2.47 -11.48 -46.02
CA VAL A 455 -3.63 -10.86 -46.68
C VAL A 455 -3.20 -9.91 -47.80
N GLY A 456 -2.17 -9.08 -47.56
CA GLY A 456 -1.61 -8.17 -48.56
C GLY A 456 -1.04 -8.90 -49.78
N LEU A 457 -0.36 -10.03 -49.56
CA LEU A 457 0.15 -10.89 -50.63
C LEU A 457 -0.98 -11.56 -51.42
N GLU A 458 -2.03 -12.05 -50.75
CA GLU A 458 -3.19 -12.67 -51.40
C GLU A 458 -3.97 -11.65 -52.24
N VAL A 459 -4.17 -10.43 -51.74
CA VAL A 459 -4.78 -9.32 -52.51
C VAL A 459 -3.94 -8.98 -53.74
N ARG A 460 -2.61 -8.95 -53.62
CA ARG A 460 -1.70 -8.74 -54.76
C ARG A 460 -1.80 -9.86 -55.79
N ARG A 461 -1.85 -11.12 -55.35
CA ARG A 461 -2.02 -12.30 -56.24
C ARG A 461 -3.32 -12.24 -57.03
N ARG A 462 -4.45 -11.95 -56.37
CA ARG A 462 -5.76 -11.82 -57.04
C ARG A 462 -5.75 -10.72 -58.11
N ARG A 463 -5.16 -9.56 -57.81
CA ARG A 463 -5.03 -8.46 -58.78
C ARG A 463 -4.16 -8.82 -59.99
N ALA A 464 -3.14 -9.66 -59.82
CA ALA A 464 -2.29 -10.12 -60.93
C ALA A 464 -3.05 -11.08 -61.86
N VAL A 465 -3.85 -11.99 -61.31
CA VAL A 465 -4.69 -12.93 -62.07
C VAL A 465 -5.78 -12.20 -62.85
N ASP A 466 -6.43 -11.20 -62.25
CA ASP A 466 -7.46 -10.41 -62.93
C ASP A 466 -6.90 -9.60 -64.11
N ARG A 467 -5.64 -9.11 -64.00
CA ARG A 467 -4.94 -8.48 -65.14
C ARG A 467 -4.73 -9.47 -66.28
N GLN A 468 -4.27 -10.69 -66.00
CA GLN A 468 -4.06 -11.71 -67.04
C GLN A 468 -5.38 -12.16 -67.71
N ARG A 469 -6.48 -12.22 -66.97
CA ARG A 469 -7.81 -12.53 -67.54
C ARG A 469 -8.37 -11.41 -68.41
N GLY A 470 -8.11 -10.14 -68.06
CA GLY A 470 -8.52 -8.99 -68.87
C GLY A 470 -7.89 -9.00 -70.26
N ASP A 471 -6.62 -9.41 -70.35
CA ASP A 471 -5.89 -9.44 -71.63
C ASP A 471 -6.33 -10.61 -72.55
N SER A 472 -6.97 -11.65 -72.00
CA SER A 472 -7.37 -12.85 -72.75
C SER A 472 -8.75 -12.74 -73.44
N VAL A 473 -9.51 -11.67 -73.18
CA VAL A 473 -10.85 -11.43 -73.77
C VAL A 473 -10.77 -10.39 -74.91
N ALA A 474 -9.61 -9.77 -75.13
CA ALA A 474 -9.39 -8.76 -76.16
C ALA A 474 -8.80 -9.30 -77.49
N THR A 475 -8.74 -10.62 -77.64
CA THR A 475 -8.41 -11.34 -78.88
C THR A 475 -9.56 -12.26 -79.25
#